data_AF-A0A9D6YCJ1-F1
#
_entry.id   AF-A0A9D6YCJ1-F1
#
_cell.length_a   1.000
_cell.length_b   1.000
_cell.length_c   1.000
_cell.angle_alpha   90.00
_cell.angle_beta   90.00
_cell.angle_gamma   90.00
#
_symmetry.space_group_name_H-M   'P 1'
#
loop_
_entity.id
_entity.type
_entity.pdbx_description
1 polymer ?
#
loop_
_entity_poly.entity_id
_entity_poly.type
_entity_poly.pdbx_seq_one_letter_code
_entity_poly.pdbx_strand_id
1 'polypeptide(L)'
;MAALTIPLQRTVPWGGTAANSSPAIPYFPNPVPLSIVIIALNEEQRVGGCLDSVRGLTDDIVVVDAESRDRTGEICRAKAARV
;
A
#
# COMPACT_ATOMS: atom_id res chain seq x y z
N MET A 1 -36.67 13.97 -13.48
CA MET A 1 -36.98 13.84 -12.04
C MET A 1 -35.93 12.94 -11.42
N ALA A 2 -35.28 13.46 -10.39
CA ALA A 2 -34.06 12.95 -9.79
C ALA A 2 -34.28 11.77 -8.83
N ALA A 3 -33.25 10.92 -8.71
CA ALA A 3 -32.81 10.34 -7.44
C ALA A 3 -31.45 9.65 -7.65
N LEU A 4 -30.37 10.43 -7.66
CA LEU A 4 -29.02 9.94 -7.35
C LEU A 4 -29.02 9.50 -5.88
N THR A 5 -29.19 8.20 -5.64
CA THR A 5 -28.99 7.64 -4.31
C THR A 5 -27.51 7.31 -4.17
N ILE A 6 -26.72 8.26 -3.68
CA ILE A 6 -25.37 8.01 -3.18
C ILE A 6 -25.54 7.28 -1.84
N PRO A 7 -25.12 6.00 -1.68
CA PRO A 7 -25.18 5.38 -0.38
C PRO A 7 -23.91 5.70 0.42
N LEU A 8 -24.17 6.30 1.57
CA LEU A 8 -23.48 6.17 2.86
C LEU A 8 -21.99 6.51 2.90
N GLN A 9 -21.78 7.74 3.37
CA GLN A 9 -20.64 8.23 4.11
C GLN A 9 -19.93 7.10 4.89
N ARG A 10 -18.82 6.58 4.33
CA ARG A 10 -17.88 5.75 5.07
C ARG A 10 -17.21 6.66 6.10
N THR A 11 -17.49 6.43 7.38
CA THR A 11 -16.64 6.92 8.45
C THR A 11 -15.22 6.41 8.19
N VAL A 12 -14.25 7.31 8.11
CA VAL A 12 -12.86 6.90 8.03
C VAL A 12 -12.41 6.45 9.43
N PRO A 13 -11.53 5.45 9.55
CA PRO A 13 -11.13 4.86 10.84
C PRO A 13 -10.53 5.84 11.84
N TRP A 14 -10.13 7.03 11.40
CA TRP A 14 -9.49 8.05 12.22
C TRP A 14 -10.47 9.09 12.83
N GLY A 15 -11.76 8.76 12.95
CA GLY A 15 -12.71 9.58 13.72
C GLY A 15 -13.06 10.95 13.12
N GLY A 16 -12.58 11.25 11.91
CA GLY A 16 -12.96 12.45 11.17
C GLY A 16 -14.35 12.29 10.56
N THR A 17 -15.23 13.28 10.77
CA THR A 17 -16.36 13.48 9.85
C THR A 17 -15.77 13.98 8.52
N ALA A 18 -16.31 13.55 7.38
CA ALA A 18 -15.91 14.01 6.05
C ALA A 18 -16.13 15.53 5.81
N ALA A 19 -16.38 16.30 6.88
CA ALA A 19 -16.69 17.72 6.89
C ALA A 19 -15.46 18.61 7.12
N ASN A 20 -14.24 18.08 7.31
CA ASN A 20 -13.03 18.89 7.20
C ASN A 20 -12.67 19.11 5.72
N SER A 21 -13.51 19.91 5.07
CA SER A 21 -13.38 20.34 3.69
C SER A 21 -12.09 21.16 3.48
N SER A 22 -10.96 20.48 3.31
CA SER A 22 -9.92 20.98 2.42
C SER A 22 -10.53 21.08 1.02
N PRO A 23 -10.32 22.18 0.29
CA PRO A 23 -11.00 22.41 -0.97
C PRO A 23 -10.63 21.32 -1.98
N ALA A 24 -11.67 20.63 -2.48
CA ALA A 24 -11.68 19.82 -3.70
C ALA A 24 -10.58 18.73 -3.84
N ILE A 25 -10.58 17.72 -2.96
CA ILE A 25 -10.08 16.40 -3.38
C ILE A 25 -11.22 15.70 -4.16
N PRO A 26 -11.09 15.49 -5.48
CA PRO A 26 -12.11 14.77 -6.24
C PRO A 26 -12.24 13.33 -5.70
N TYR A 27 -13.46 12.88 -5.45
CA TYR A 27 -13.72 11.49 -5.11
C TYR A 27 -13.40 10.64 -6.34
N PHE A 28 -12.27 9.94 -6.31
CA PHE A 28 -11.94 8.96 -7.33
C PHE A 28 -12.78 7.70 -7.07
N PRO A 29 -13.76 7.36 -7.93
CA PRO A 29 -14.60 6.18 -7.73
C PRO A 29 -13.80 4.87 -7.84
N ASN A 30 -12.59 4.95 -8.38
CA ASN A 30 -11.62 3.88 -8.42
C ASN A 30 -10.52 4.18 -7.39
N PRO A 31 -10.06 3.17 -6.63
CA PRO A 31 -8.87 3.32 -5.81
C PRO A 31 -7.73 3.87 -6.67
N VAL A 32 -7.06 4.92 -6.19
CA VAL A 32 -5.85 5.42 -6.83
C VAL A 32 -4.84 4.27 -6.82
N PRO A 33 -4.27 3.87 -7.97
CA PRO A 33 -3.26 2.83 -8.01
C PRO A 33 -2.09 3.18 -7.09
N LEU A 34 -1.69 2.23 -6.24
CA LEU A 34 -0.60 2.38 -5.30
C LEU A 34 0.52 1.40 -5.68
N SER A 35 1.72 1.93 -5.92
CA SER A 35 2.93 1.10 -6.09
C SER A 35 3.82 1.27 -4.86
N ILE A 36 4.40 0.17 -4.38
CA ILE A 36 5.32 0.17 -3.25
C ILE A 36 6.70 -0.26 -3.73
N VAL A 37 7.71 0.57 -3.45
CA VAL A 37 9.11 0.25 -3.71
C VAL A 37 9.83 0.13 -2.37
N ILE A 38 10.46 -1.01 -2.13
CA ILE A 38 11.24 -1.31 -0.93
C ILE A 38 12.71 -1.44 -1.35
N ILE A 39 13.59 -0.66 -0.75
CA ILE A 39 15.04 -0.80 -0.97
C ILE A 39 15.60 -1.55 0.24
N ALA A 40 16.34 -2.63 0.01
CA ALA A 40 16.85 -3.51 1.06
C ALA A 40 18.37 -3.74 0.91
N LEU A 41 19.06 -3.81 2.05
CA LEU A 41 20.49 -4.15 2.14
C LEU A 41 20.75 -4.89 3.46
N ASN A 42 20.95 -6.20 3.39
CA ASN A 42 21.17 -7.06 4.55
C ASN A 42 20.07 -6.96 5.62
N GLU A 43 18.82 -7.10 5.20
CA GLU A 43 17.62 -6.99 6.03
C GLU A 43 16.91 -8.35 6.23
N GLU A 44 17.61 -9.48 6.22
CA GLU A 44 16.99 -10.81 6.31
C GLU A 44 16.07 -11.00 7.53
N GLN A 45 16.34 -10.27 8.62
CA GLN A 45 15.55 -10.33 9.85
C GLN A 45 14.28 -9.48 9.81
N ARG A 46 14.18 -8.51 8.89
CA ARG A 46 13.10 -7.49 8.86
C ARG A 46 12.27 -7.52 7.58
N VAL A 47 12.92 -7.81 6.45
CA VAL A 47 12.29 -7.69 5.12
C VAL A 47 11.06 -8.56 4.99
N GLY A 48 11.06 -9.74 5.65
CA GLY A 48 9.90 -10.62 5.66
C GLY A 48 8.66 -9.99 6.29
N GLY A 49 8.80 -9.42 7.50
CA GLY A 49 7.71 -8.74 8.20
C GLY A 49 7.29 -7.43 7.53
N CYS A 50 8.25 -6.72 6.91
CA CYS A 50 7.96 -5.53 6.10
C CYS A 50 7.07 -5.86 4.89
N LEU A 51 7.39 -6.92 4.15
CA LEU A 51 6.57 -7.37 3.03
C LEU A 51 5.18 -7.82 3.47
N ASP A 52 5.08 -8.51 4.62
CA ASP A 52 3.79 -8.95 5.17
C ASP A 52 2.88 -7.79 5.60
N SER A 53 3.47 -6.68 6.09
CA SER A 53 2.68 -5.52 6.54
C SER A 53 2.06 -4.73 5.39
N VAL A 54 2.66 -4.77 4.19
CA VAL A 54 2.20 -4.00 3.02
C VAL A 54 1.40 -4.81 2.00
N ARG A 55 1.44 -6.15 2.07
CA ARG A 55 0.72 -7.06 1.15
C ARG A 55 -0.79 -6.82 1.04
N GLY A 56 -1.42 -6.24 2.07
CA GLY A 56 -2.85 -5.91 2.05
C GLY A 56 -3.20 -4.59 1.35
N LEU A 57 -2.19 -3.82 0.91
CA LEU A 57 -2.38 -2.47 0.38
C LEU A 57 -2.35 -2.43 -1.15
N THR A 58 -1.55 -3.28 -1.79
CA THR A 58 -1.41 -3.35 -3.24
C THR A 58 -0.75 -4.66 -3.67
N ASP A 59 -1.03 -5.07 -4.91
CA ASP A 59 -0.35 -6.17 -5.59
C ASP A 59 0.92 -5.72 -6.35
N ASP A 60 1.16 -4.40 -6.48
CA ASP A 60 2.33 -3.85 -7.17
C ASP A 60 3.45 -3.48 -6.18
N ILE A 61 4.26 -4.49 -5.85
CA ILE A 61 5.39 -4.39 -4.93
C ILE A 61 6.69 -4.72 -5.66
N VAL A 62 7.65 -3.79 -5.59
CA VAL A 62 9.01 -3.95 -6.10
C VAL A 62 10.00 -3.88 -4.94
N VAL A 63 10.92 -4.83 -4.90
CA VAL A 63 12.09 -4.76 -4.03
C VAL A 63 13.32 -4.46 -4.87
N VAL A 64 14.13 -3.49 -4.44
CA VAL A 64 15.45 -3.26 -4.99
C VAL A 64 16.45 -3.78 -3.96
N ASP A 65 17.08 -4.92 -4.25
CA ASP A 65 18.14 -5.48 -3.42
C ASP A 65 19.47 -4.82 -3.77
N ALA A 66 20.02 -4.03 -2.85
CA ALA A 66 21.25 -3.27 -3.03
C ALA A 66 22.52 -4.12 -2.81
N GLU A 67 22.55 -5.32 -3.41
CA GLU A 67 23.63 -6.30 -3.29
C GLU A 67 23.81 -6.86 -1.86
N SER A 68 22.72 -7.33 -1.26
CA SER A 68 22.79 -8.03 0.02
C SER A 68 23.69 -9.27 -0.04
N ARG A 69 24.40 -9.54 1.07
CA ARG A 69 25.27 -10.71 1.26
C ARG A 69 24.66 -11.77 2.19
N ASP A 70 23.44 -11.51 2.64
CA ASP A 70 22.64 -12.38 3.50
C ASP A 70 21.45 -12.96 2.71
N ARG A 71 20.44 -13.49 3.42
CA ARG A 71 19.28 -14.12 2.77
C ARG A 71 18.18 -13.13 2.33
N THR A 72 18.44 -11.82 2.34
CA THR A 72 17.45 -10.78 1.98
C THR A 72 16.79 -11.06 0.62
N GLY A 73 17.59 -11.23 -0.43
CA GLY A 73 17.07 -11.49 -1.78
C GLY A 73 16.29 -12.82 -1.90
N GLU A 74 16.67 -13.85 -1.15
CA GLU A 74 15.91 -15.12 -1.09
C GLU A 74 14.52 -14.91 -0.47
N ILE A 75 14.46 -14.19 0.65
CA ILE A 75 13.21 -13.92 1.38
C ILE A 75 12.25 -13.08 0.53
N CYS A 76 12.76 -12.07 -0.19
CA CYS A 76 11.96 -11.23 -1.07
C CYS A 76 11.33 -12.03 -2.21
N ARG A 77 12.11 -12.88 -2.89
CA ARG A 77 11.62 -13.74 -3.99
C ARG A 77 10.58 -14.75 -3.49
N ALA A 78 10.83 -15.37 -2.33
CA ALA A 78 9.88 -16.31 -1.71
C ALA A 78 8.53 -15.68 -1.37
N LYS A 79 8.51 -14.36 -1.11
CA LYS A 79 7.29 -13.60 -0.83
C LYS A 79 6.65 -12.98 -2.08
N ALA A 80 6.97 -13.46 -3.28
CA ALA A 80 6.37 -13.02 -4.54
C ALA A 80 6.52 -11.52 -4.82
N ALA A 81 7.50 -10.86 -4.20
CA ALA A 81 7.90 -9.54 -4.62
C ALA A 81 8.69 -9.65 -5.93
N ARG A 82 8.52 -8.68 -6.83
CA ARG A 82 9.43 -8.49 -7.96
C ARG A 82 10.73 -7.92 -7.39
N VAL A 83 11.85 -8.60 -7.58
CA VAL A 83 13.19 -8.24 -7.06
C VAL A 83 14.13 -7.93 -8.21
#